data_AF-A0AA41SGV6-F1
#
_entry.id   AF-A0AA41SGV6-F1
#
_cell.length_a   1.000
_cell.length_b   1.000
_cell.length_c   1.000
_cell.angle_alpha   90.00
_cell.angle_beta   90.00
_cell.angle_gamma   90.00
#
_symmetry.space_group_name_H-M   'P 1'
#
loop_
_entity.id
_entity.type
_entity.pdbx_description
1 polymer ?
#
loop_
_entity_poly.entity_id
_entity_poly.type
_entity_poly.pdbx_seq_one_letter_code
_entity_poly.pdbx_strand_id
1 'polypeptide(L)'
;MNYSNWEICKLVLVGLLVILTKQITHGYTNDKDVAAMNYLFADLGKPVLPGWIPNGGDPCLEAWQGVTCVDSNITSIILNAATINGELGESLGSFTALETLDFSNNQIGGSLPASLPVTMKNLFLSANQLSGSIPSSLSSLTQLSAMSLNDNHLSGEIPDAFMAFPGLVNLDLSSNNLTGELPPTMGSLSSLTTLHLQDNQLSGTLDVLQDLPLSDLNVENNQFSGSIPVKLQSIPTF
;
A
#
# COMPACT_ATOMS: atom_id res chain seq x y z
N MET A 1 30.74 -53.56 -35.91
CA MET A 1 30.38 -52.48 -34.97
C MET A 1 30.10 -51.24 -35.80
N ASN A 2 28.82 -50.90 -35.97
CA ASN A 2 28.37 -49.98 -37.01
C ASN A 2 28.59 -48.51 -36.63
N TYR A 3 29.30 -47.79 -37.49
CA TYR A 3 29.54 -46.34 -37.47
C TYR A 3 28.24 -45.48 -37.59
N SER A 4 27.08 -46.12 -37.79
CA SER A 4 25.80 -45.45 -37.99
C SER A 4 25.15 -44.91 -36.71
N ASN A 5 25.63 -45.29 -35.52
CA ASN A 5 25.02 -44.86 -34.24
C ASN A 5 25.57 -43.53 -33.69
N TRP A 6 26.70 -43.04 -34.20
CA TRP A 6 27.34 -41.81 -33.68
C TRP A 6 26.76 -40.53 -34.27
N GLU A 7 26.41 -40.52 -35.56
CA GLU A 7 25.80 -39.36 -36.22
C GLU A 7 24.33 -39.18 -35.83
N ILE A 8 23.63 -40.27 -35.48
CA ILE A 8 22.28 -40.22 -34.88
C ILE A 8 22.36 -39.62 -33.46
N CYS A 9 23.38 -39.95 -32.67
CA CYS A 9 23.59 -39.30 -31.36
C CYS A 9 23.90 -37.80 -31.47
N LYS A 10 24.59 -37.34 -32.51
CA LYS A 10 24.84 -35.90 -32.74
C LYS A 10 23.57 -35.15 -33.14
N LEU A 11 22.73 -35.71 -34.00
CA LEU A 11 21.44 -35.11 -34.39
C LEU A 11 20.45 -35.09 -33.22
N VAL A 12 20.49 -36.09 -32.34
CA VAL A 12 19.68 -36.11 -31.10
C VAL A 12 20.23 -35.11 -30.06
N LEU A 13 21.55 -34.93 -29.93
CA LEU A 13 22.13 -33.92 -29.02
C LEU A 13 21.89 -32.47 -29.50
N VAL A 14 22.04 -32.20 -30.80
CA VAL A 14 21.78 -30.86 -31.36
C VAL A 14 20.27 -30.57 -31.41
N GLY A 15 19.43 -31.59 -31.64
CA GLY A 15 17.97 -31.48 -31.52
C GLY A 15 17.50 -31.23 -30.09
N LEU A 16 18.13 -31.86 -29.08
CA LEU A 16 17.85 -31.60 -27.66
C LEU A 16 18.39 -30.23 -27.20
N LEU A 17 19.45 -29.70 -27.80
CA LEU A 17 19.93 -28.33 -27.52
C LEU A 17 19.04 -27.25 -28.15
N VAL A 18 18.37 -27.53 -29.27
CA VAL A 18 17.51 -26.55 -29.96
C VAL A 18 16.03 -26.61 -29.51
N ILE A 19 15.60 -27.68 -28.84
CA ILE A 19 14.28 -27.71 -28.15
C ILE A 19 14.29 -26.88 -26.85
N LEU A 20 15.43 -26.30 -26.45
CA LEU A 20 15.50 -25.25 -25.42
C LEU A 20 15.25 -23.83 -25.94
N THR A 21 14.88 -23.66 -27.22
CA THR A 21 14.66 -22.32 -27.83
C THR A 21 13.22 -21.84 -27.89
N LYS A 22 12.34 -22.42 -27.07
CA LYS A 22 11.18 -21.69 -26.55
C LYS A 22 11.09 -21.96 -25.05
N GLN A 23 11.95 -21.30 -24.28
CA GLN A 23 11.51 -20.86 -22.96
C GLN A 23 10.18 -20.14 -23.20
N ILE A 24 9.12 -20.67 -22.64
CA ILE A 24 7.89 -19.93 -22.47
C ILE A 24 8.30 -18.76 -21.57
N THR A 25 8.53 -17.58 -22.15
CA THR A 25 8.97 -16.37 -21.43
C THR A 25 7.82 -15.71 -20.66
N HIS A 26 6.87 -16.50 -20.16
CA HIS A 26 5.77 -16.07 -19.29
C HIS A 26 5.55 -17.20 -18.29
N GLY A 27 6.05 -17.08 -17.06
CA GLY A 27 5.88 -18.20 -16.15
C GLY A 27 6.38 -18.12 -14.72
N TYR A 28 6.90 -17.01 -14.22
CA TYR A 28 7.22 -16.85 -12.79
C TYR A 28 6.98 -15.42 -12.33
N THR A 29 6.60 -15.23 -11.07
CA THR A 29 6.60 -13.92 -10.41
C THR A 29 8.02 -13.35 -10.40
N ASN A 30 8.14 -12.03 -10.48
CA ASN A 30 9.39 -11.31 -10.29
C ASN A 30 10.07 -11.71 -8.98
N ASP A 31 11.34 -12.14 -9.03
CA ASP A 31 12.09 -12.64 -7.86
C ASP A 31 12.12 -11.65 -6.68
N LYS A 32 12.14 -10.33 -6.96
CA LYS A 32 12.10 -9.30 -5.89
C LYS A 32 10.73 -9.26 -5.22
N ASP A 33 9.66 -9.36 -6.00
CA ASP A 33 8.30 -9.40 -5.47
C ASP A 33 8.05 -10.70 -4.71
N VAL A 34 8.61 -11.83 -5.16
CA VAL A 34 8.58 -13.11 -4.41
C VAL A 34 9.29 -12.97 -3.07
N ALA A 35 10.50 -12.38 -3.06
CA ALA A 35 11.24 -12.17 -1.82
C ALA A 35 10.46 -11.24 -0.87
N ALA A 36 9.96 -10.09 -1.37
CA ALA A 36 9.16 -9.15 -0.60
C ALA A 36 7.91 -9.79 -0.01
N MET A 37 7.18 -10.58 -0.81
CA MET A 37 6.00 -11.31 -0.37
C MET A 37 6.31 -12.34 0.72
N ASN A 38 7.44 -13.06 0.62
CA ASN A 38 7.83 -14.02 1.65
C ASN A 38 8.21 -13.35 2.98
N TYR A 39 8.83 -12.17 2.95
CA TYR A 39 9.07 -11.38 4.15
C TYR A 39 7.76 -10.88 4.75
N LEU A 40 6.90 -10.26 3.93
CA LEU A 40 5.57 -9.81 4.35
C LEU A 40 4.76 -10.96 4.98
N PHE A 41 4.75 -12.13 4.36
CA PHE A 41 4.09 -13.32 4.92
C PHE A 41 4.62 -13.71 6.31
N ALA A 42 5.93 -13.63 6.52
CA ALA A 42 6.52 -13.90 7.83
C ALA A 42 6.14 -12.82 8.86
N ASP A 43 6.19 -11.55 8.47
CA ASP A 43 5.87 -10.40 9.32
C ASP A 43 4.39 -10.38 9.73
N LEU A 44 3.49 -10.80 8.83
CA LEU A 44 2.06 -10.98 9.08
C LEU A 44 1.72 -12.20 9.97
N GLY A 45 2.71 -12.84 10.59
CA GLY A 45 2.48 -13.98 11.48
C GLY A 45 2.13 -15.28 10.76
N LYS A 46 2.49 -15.40 9.47
CA LYS A 46 2.25 -16.57 8.62
C LYS A 46 0.77 -16.99 8.56
N PRO A 47 -0.14 -16.12 8.09
CA PRO A 47 -1.57 -16.39 8.06
C PRO A 47 -1.89 -17.61 7.18
N VAL A 48 -2.89 -18.39 7.58
CA VAL A 48 -3.35 -19.55 6.80
C VAL A 48 -4.32 -19.07 5.73
N LEU A 49 -3.80 -18.77 4.55
CA LEU A 49 -4.57 -18.27 3.41
C LEU A 49 -4.48 -19.26 2.24
N PRO A 50 -5.58 -19.49 1.49
CA PRO A 50 -5.56 -20.22 0.23
C PRO A 50 -4.42 -19.81 -0.70
N GLY A 51 -3.63 -20.80 -1.12
CA GLY A 51 -2.47 -20.63 -1.99
C GLY A 51 -1.17 -20.23 -1.27
N TRP A 52 -1.23 -19.63 -0.08
CA TRP A 52 -0.03 -19.16 0.62
C TRP A 52 0.74 -20.35 1.20
N ILE A 53 1.91 -20.66 0.63
CA ILE A 53 2.71 -21.83 0.98
C ILE A 53 3.77 -21.47 2.03
N PRO A 54 3.78 -22.10 3.23
CA PRO A 54 4.67 -21.73 4.32
C PRO A 54 6.19 -21.80 4.05
N ASN A 55 6.60 -22.56 3.02
CA ASN A 55 8.00 -22.80 2.66
C ASN A 55 8.44 -22.06 1.40
N GLY A 56 7.66 -21.06 0.96
CA GLY A 56 7.87 -20.35 -0.29
C GLY A 56 7.15 -21.02 -1.45
N GLY A 57 6.65 -20.18 -2.35
CA GLY A 57 5.92 -20.52 -3.55
C GLY A 57 5.97 -19.33 -4.51
N ASP A 58 5.34 -19.48 -5.68
CA ASP A 58 5.22 -18.41 -6.67
C ASP A 58 3.84 -17.74 -6.53
N PRO A 59 3.75 -16.50 -6.00
CA PRO A 59 2.45 -15.90 -5.67
C PRO A 59 1.51 -15.74 -6.88
N CYS A 60 2.06 -15.49 -8.07
CA CYS A 60 1.26 -15.29 -9.27
C CYS A 60 0.81 -16.61 -9.91
N LEU A 61 1.70 -17.60 -9.99
CA LEU A 61 1.40 -18.91 -10.59
C LEU A 61 0.50 -19.77 -9.71
N GLU A 62 0.71 -19.70 -8.40
CA GLU A 62 -0.06 -20.48 -7.43
C GLU A 62 -1.36 -19.78 -7.03
N ALA A 63 -1.65 -18.61 -7.63
CA ALA A 63 -2.85 -17.81 -7.40
C ALA A 63 -3.10 -17.57 -5.91
N TRP A 64 -2.08 -17.04 -5.22
CA TRP A 64 -2.18 -16.71 -3.81
C TRP A 64 -3.37 -15.78 -3.57
N GLN A 65 -4.22 -16.12 -2.60
CA GLN A 65 -5.40 -15.32 -2.32
C GLN A 65 -5.02 -13.86 -2.12
N GLY A 66 -5.81 -12.97 -2.74
CA GLY A 66 -5.66 -11.53 -2.63
C GLY A 66 -4.54 -10.94 -3.50
N VAL A 67 -3.69 -11.76 -4.11
CA VAL A 67 -2.57 -11.29 -4.95
C VAL A 67 -3.01 -11.18 -6.41
N THR A 68 -2.80 -10.02 -7.01
CA THR A 68 -3.00 -9.78 -8.44
C THR A 68 -1.69 -9.44 -9.11
N CYS A 69 -1.47 -9.99 -10.30
CA CYS A 69 -0.23 -9.81 -11.06
C CYS A 69 -0.48 -9.34 -12.49
N VAL A 70 0.43 -8.49 -12.99
CA VAL A 70 0.50 -8.06 -14.39
C VAL A 70 1.93 -8.21 -14.86
N ASP A 71 2.13 -8.89 -16.00
CA ASP A 71 3.44 -9.12 -16.62
C ASP A 71 4.51 -9.58 -15.59
N SER A 72 4.17 -10.60 -14.80
CA SER A 72 4.99 -11.19 -13.74
C SER A 72 5.22 -10.35 -12.47
N ASN A 73 4.73 -9.11 -12.38
CA ASN A 73 4.88 -8.30 -11.17
C ASN A 73 3.61 -8.31 -10.34
N ILE A 74 3.74 -8.26 -9.02
CA ILE A 74 2.60 -8.09 -8.10
C ILE A 74 2.17 -6.64 -8.14
N THR A 75 0.95 -6.39 -8.60
CA THR A 75 0.39 -5.03 -8.73
C THR A 75 -0.63 -4.71 -7.65
N SER A 76 -1.24 -5.73 -7.05
CA SER A 76 -2.18 -5.52 -5.95
C SER A 76 -2.17 -6.69 -4.95
N ILE A 77 -2.33 -6.34 -3.68
CA ILE A 77 -2.57 -7.28 -2.58
C ILE A 77 -3.81 -6.79 -1.82
N ILE A 78 -4.89 -7.56 -1.85
CA ILE A 78 -6.18 -7.23 -1.23
C ILE A 78 -6.61 -8.39 -0.32
N LEU A 79 -6.54 -8.17 0.99
CA LEU A 79 -6.91 -9.14 2.02
C LEU A 79 -7.78 -8.46 3.08
N ASN A 80 -8.92 -7.93 2.65
CA ASN A 80 -9.91 -7.35 3.56
C ASN A 80 -10.54 -8.44 4.46
N ALA A 81 -10.67 -8.15 5.75
CA ALA A 81 -11.36 -9.04 6.70
C ALA A 81 -10.83 -10.49 6.70
N ALA A 82 -9.52 -10.66 6.52
CA ALA A 82 -8.86 -11.94 6.37
C ALA A 82 -8.31 -12.50 7.70
N THR A 83 -8.64 -11.87 8.84
CA THR A 83 -8.16 -12.26 10.19
C THR A 83 -6.64 -12.27 10.32
N ILE A 84 -5.97 -11.40 9.57
CA ILE A 84 -4.52 -11.27 9.55
C ILE A 84 -4.05 -10.51 10.80
N ASN A 85 -2.95 -10.96 11.39
CA ASN A 85 -2.29 -10.32 12.52
C ASN A 85 -0.82 -10.02 12.17
N GLY A 86 0.04 -9.81 13.17
CA GLY A 86 1.45 -9.48 12.94
C GLY A 86 1.63 -8.01 12.57
N GLU A 87 2.62 -7.71 11.74
CA GLU A 87 3.02 -6.36 11.36
C GLU A 87 3.28 -6.27 9.85
N LEU A 88 3.28 -5.05 9.29
CA LEU A 88 3.52 -4.84 7.85
C LEU A 88 4.99 -5.07 7.45
N GLY A 89 5.94 -4.73 8.33
CA GLY A 89 7.37 -4.83 8.07
C GLY A 89 7.90 -3.86 7.01
N GLU A 90 9.21 -3.62 7.02
CA GLU A 90 9.89 -2.70 6.08
C GLU A 90 10.10 -3.29 4.67
N SER A 91 9.81 -4.59 4.50
CA SER A 91 9.99 -5.30 3.24
C SER A 91 9.04 -4.82 2.14
N LEU A 92 7.94 -4.16 2.49
CA LEU A 92 6.97 -3.58 1.55
C LEU A 92 7.63 -2.65 0.52
N GLY A 93 8.64 -1.87 0.89
CA GLY A 93 9.34 -1.01 -0.06
C GLY A 93 10.12 -1.74 -1.17
N SER A 94 10.22 -3.07 -1.10
CA SER A 94 10.93 -3.88 -2.11
C SER A 94 10.06 -4.31 -3.30
N PHE A 95 8.73 -4.17 -3.21
CA PHE A 95 7.86 -4.48 -4.33
C PHE A 95 8.13 -3.54 -5.50
N THR A 96 8.20 -4.12 -6.70
CA THR A 96 8.65 -3.40 -7.89
C THR A 96 7.52 -2.73 -8.67
N ALA A 97 6.28 -3.20 -8.51
CA ALA A 97 5.11 -2.70 -9.23
C ALA A 97 3.84 -2.63 -8.38
N LEU A 98 3.93 -2.77 -7.04
CA LEU A 98 2.75 -2.78 -6.18
C LEU A 98 2.08 -1.40 -6.18
N GLU A 99 0.85 -1.35 -6.69
CA GLU A 99 0.08 -0.11 -6.82
C GLU A 99 -1.03 -0.01 -5.77
N THR A 100 -1.59 -1.15 -5.33
CA THR A 100 -2.72 -1.17 -4.39
C THR A 100 -2.48 -2.19 -3.28
N LEU A 101 -2.46 -1.71 -2.04
CA LEU A 101 -2.43 -2.54 -0.83
C LEU A 101 -3.71 -2.28 -0.03
N ASP A 102 -4.51 -3.31 0.19
CA ASP A 102 -5.69 -3.27 1.06
C ASP A 102 -5.64 -4.40 2.08
N PHE A 103 -5.35 -4.03 3.34
CA PHE A 103 -5.45 -4.91 4.50
C PHE A 103 -6.48 -4.42 5.51
N SER A 104 -7.52 -3.72 5.04
CA SER A 104 -8.53 -3.17 5.93
C SER A 104 -9.28 -4.27 6.69
N ASN A 105 -9.74 -3.96 7.90
CA ASN A 105 -10.52 -4.86 8.77
C ASN A 105 -9.74 -6.12 9.22
N ASN A 106 -8.49 -5.96 9.62
CA ASN A 106 -7.68 -7.05 10.17
C ASN A 106 -7.25 -6.74 11.63
N GLN A 107 -6.27 -7.49 12.14
CA GLN A 107 -5.65 -7.28 13.45
C GLN A 107 -4.15 -6.96 13.31
N ILE A 108 -3.75 -6.26 12.23
CA ILE A 108 -2.35 -5.91 11.99
C ILE A 108 -1.95 -4.82 12.98
N GLY A 109 -0.90 -5.08 13.76
CA GLY A 109 -0.32 -4.17 14.73
C GLY A 109 1.00 -3.57 14.26
N GLY A 110 1.82 -3.14 15.21
CA GLY A 110 3.10 -2.50 14.92
C GLY A 110 2.92 -1.06 14.41
N SER A 111 3.94 -0.53 13.75
CA SER A 111 3.91 0.80 13.13
C SER A 111 3.78 0.74 11.61
N LEU A 112 3.35 1.85 11.01
CA LEU A 112 3.50 2.04 9.56
C LEU A 112 5.00 1.96 9.19
N PRO A 113 5.38 1.16 8.19
CA PRO A 113 6.77 1.06 7.78
C PRO A 113 7.24 2.34 7.11
N ALA A 114 8.50 2.69 7.31
CA ALA A 114 9.10 3.84 6.66
C ALA A 114 9.31 3.60 5.15
N SER A 115 9.48 2.35 4.74
CA SER A 115 9.73 1.96 3.36
C SER A 115 8.48 1.33 2.73
N LEU A 116 7.82 2.10 1.87
CA LEU A 116 6.68 1.65 1.05
C LEU A 116 7.02 1.72 -0.44
N PRO A 117 6.35 0.93 -1.31
CA PRO A 117 6.63 0.92 -2.74
C PRO A 117 6.32 2.29 -3.36
N VAL A 118 7.29 2.90 -4.04
CA VAL A 118 7.11 4.21 -4.73
C VAL A 118 6.09 4.17 -5.88
N THR A 119 5.65 2.97 -6.27
CA THR A 119 4.59 2.72 -7.27
C THR A 119 3.18 2.80 -6.68
N MET A 120 3.06 2.92 -5.35
CA MET A 120 1.79 2.86 -4.65
C MET A 120 0.87 4.02 -5.03
N LYS A 121 -0.37 3.67 -5.36
CA LYS A 121 -1.48 4.58 -5.70
C LYS A 121 -2.57 4.54 -4.63
N ASN A 122 -2.81 3.36 -4.05
CA ASN A 122 -3.87 3.14 -3.07
C ASN A 122 -3.31 2.39 -1.85
N LEU A 123 -3.49 2.98 -0.67
CA LEU A 123 -3.10 2.40 0.60
C LEU A 123 -4.29 2.37 1.55
N PHE A 124 -4.84 1.18 1.79
CA PHE A 124 -6.01 0.98 2.65
C PHE A 124 -5.65 0.06 3.81
N LEU A 125 -5.56 0.64 5.00
CA LEU A 125 -5.18 -0.04 6.24
C LEU A 125 -6.20 0.21 7.36
N SER A 126 -7.42 0.60 6.98
CA SER A 126 -8.49 0.96 7.91
C SER A 126 -8.86 -0.18 8.86
N ALA A 127 -9.30 0.13 10.07
CA ALA A 127 -9.76 -0.87 11.05
C ALA A 127 -8.71 -1.96 11.32
N ASN A 128 -7.57 -1.53 11.86
CA ASN A 128 -6.46 -2.38 12.31
C ASN A 128 -5.99 -1.93 13.71
N GLN A 129 -4.81 -2.39 14.15
CA GLN A 129 -4.20 -2.04 15.44
C GLN A 129 -2.88 -1.29 15.24
N LEU A 130 -2.70 -0.60 14.11
CA LEU A 130 -1.49 0.15 13.79
C LEU A 130 -1.29 1.28 14.81
N SER A 131 -0.06 1.48 15.24
CA SER A 131 0.31 2.43 16.29
C SER A 131 1.58 3.22 15.93
N GLY A 132 2.00 4.12 16.81
CA GLY A 132 3.13 5.01 16.53
C GLY A 132 2.78 6.14 15.56
N SER A 133 3.79 6.82 15.04
CA SER A 133 3.62 7.99 14.17
C SER A 133 3.49 7.63 12.69
N ILE A 134 2.77 8.47 11.95
CA ILE A 134 2.79 8.44 10.48
C ILE A 134 4.19 8.89 10.01
N PRO A 135 4.96 8.06 9.28
CA PRO A 135 6.33 8.39 8.93
C PRO A 135 6.41 9.45 7.83
N SER A 136 7.34 10.39 7.93
CA SER A 136 7.55 11.44 6.91
C SER A 136 8.05 10.89 5.57
N SER A 137 8.56 9.66 5.55
CA SER A 137 8.95 8.94 4.32
C SER A 137 7.78 8.60 3.41
N LEU A 138 6.53 8.75 3.86
CA LEU A 138 5.36 8.73 2.96
C LEU A 138 5.51 9.74 1.82
N SER A 139 6.28 10.82 1.99
CA SER A 139 6.63 11.76 0.91
C SER A 139 7.27 11.12 -0.34
N SER A 140 7.71 9.87 -0.26
CA SER A 140 8.19 9.10 -1.42
C SER A 140 7.07 8.58 -2.34
N LEU A 141 5.82 8.53 -1.87
CA LEU A 141 4.68 7.96 -2.58
C LEU A 141 4.04 8.97 -3.53
N THR A 142 4.80 9.44 -4.52
CA THR A 142 4.38 10.54 -5.41
C THR A 142 3.20 10.21 -6.34
N GLN A 143 2.82 8.92 -6.42
CA GLN A 143 1.68 8.43 -7.21
C GLN A 143 0.42 8.18 -6.37
N LEU A 144 0.46 8.46 -5.07
CA LEU A 144 -0.63 8.19 -4.15
C LEU A 144 -1.88 9.01 -4.52
N SER A 145 -3.00 8.32 -4.65
CA SER A 145 -4.31 8.87 -5.01
C SER A 145 -5.34 8.68 -3.90
N ALA A 146 -5.27 7.57 -3.16
CA ALA A 146 -6.13 7.33 -2.02
C ALA A 146 -5.36 6.70 -0.86
N MET A 147 -5.62 7.20 0.35
CA MET A 147 -5.04 6.69 1.57
C MET A 147 -6.08 6.68 2.70
N SER A 148 -6.32 5.50 3.27
CA SER A 148 -7.21 5.33 4.41
C SER A 148 -6.47 4.60 5.52
N LEU A 149 -6.27 5.31 6.63
CA LEU A 149 -5.60 4.84 7.84
C LEU A 149 -6.53 4.93 9.06
N ASN A 150 -7.82 5.17 8.85
CA ASN A 150 -8.81 5.34 9.89
C ASN A 150 -8.99 4.10 10.77
N ASP A 151 -9.56 4.29 11.96
CA ASP A 151 -9.83 3.22 12.92
C ASP A 151 -8.55 2.42 13.28
N ASN A 152 -7.54 3.15 13.74
CA ASN A 152 -6.27 2.61 14.22
C ASN A 152 -5.88 3.28 15.55
N HIS A 153 -4.63 3.10 15.99
CA HIS A 153 -4.05 3.71 17.18
C HIS A 153 -2.86 4.62 16.82
N LEU A 154 -2.86 5.21 15.62
CA LEU A 154 -1.80 6.12 15.17
C LEU A 154 -1.78 7.37 16.03
N SER A 155 -0.59 7.90 16.31
CA SER A 155 -0.37 8.97 17.29
C SER A 155 0.70 9.95 16.83
N GLY A 156 0.87 11.05 17.55
CA GLY A 156 1.80 12.12 17.15
C GLY A 156 1.23 13.01 16.05
N GLU A 157 2.09 13.82 15.45
CA GLU A 157 1.69 14.81 14.45
C GLU A 157 1.54 14.20 13.05
N ILE A 158 0.67 14.79 12.24
CA ILE A 158 0.62 14.51 10.80
C ILE A 158 1.90 15.09 10.17
N PRO A 159 2.72 14.30 9.45
CA PRO A 159 3.97 14.80 8.89
C PRO A 159 3.72 15.82 7.77
N ASP A 160 4.55 16.87 7.73
CA ASP A 160 4.51 17.90 6.70
C ASP A 160 5.12 17.41 5.38
N ALA A 161 4.39 16.53 4.69
CA ALA A 161 4.83 15.81 3.48
C ALA A 161 3.91 16.02 2.27
N PHE A 162 2.86 16.84 2.39
CA PHE A 162 1.76 16.85 1.41
C PHE A 162 2.09 17.48 0.06
N MET A 163 3.17 18.27 -0.05
CA MET A 163 3.70 18.72 -1.35
C MET A 163 4.06 17.56 -2.28
N ALA A 164 4.27 16.35 -1.75
CA ALA A 164 4.62 15.18 -2.52
C ALA A 164 3.43 14.47 -3.20
N PHE A 165 2.18 14.83 -2.87
CA PHE A 165 0.99 14.09 -3.33
C PHE A 165 0.06 14.92 -4.23
N PRO A 166 0.52 15.39 -5.41
CA PRO A 166 -0.29 16.23 -6.28
C PRO A 166 -1.57 15.52 -6.77
N GLY A 167 -1.58 14.19 -6.78
CA GLY A 167 -2.71 13.35 -7.22
C GLY A 167 -3.59 12.79 -6.10
N LEU A 168 -3.38 13.17 -4.84
CA LEU A 168 -4.18 12.65 -3.72
C LEU A 168 -5.60 13.21 -3.80
N VAL A 169 -6.58 12.32 -3.90
CA VAL A 169 -8.01 12.63 -4.03
C VAL A 169 -8.77 12.34 -2.73
N ASN A 170 -8.39 11.26 -2.04
CA ASN A 170 -9.03 10.79 -0.83
C ASN A 170 -8.00 10.58 0.28
N LEU A 171 -8.23 11.24 1.41
CA LEU A 171 -7.45 11.07 2.63
C LEU A 171 -8.38 10.85 3.82
N ASP A 172 -8.25 9.68 4.45
CA ASP A 172 -8.97 9.37 5.68
C ASP A 172 -7.99 8.98 6.79
N LEU A 173 -7.90 9.83 7.81
CA LEU A 173 -7.10 9.63 9.02
C LEU A 173 -7.98 9.63 10.28
N SER A 174 -9.30 9.48 10.14
CA SER A 174 -10.23 9.58 11.25
C SER A 174 -9.98 8.50 12.31
N SER A 175 -10.53 8.70 13.51
CA SER A 175 -10.62 7.65 14.54
C SER A 175 -9.24 7.09 14.89
N ASN A 176 -8.34 7.99 15.28
CA ASN A 176 -6.97 7.73 15.70
C ASN A 176 -6.61 8.60 16.92
N ASN A 177 -5.34 8.61 17.32
CA ASN A 177 -4.80 9.42 18.42
C ASN A 177 -3.88 10.54 17.90
N LEU A 178 -4.11 11.07 16.70
CA LEU A 178 -3.27 12.10 16.08
C LEU A 178 -3.42 13.44 16.80
N THR A 179 -2.31 14.17 16.95
CA THR A 179 -2.20 15.43 17.69
C THR A 179 -1.58 16.53 16.83
N GLY A 180 -1.52 17.76 17.34
CA GLY A 180 -0.86 18.87 16.67
C GLY A 180 -1.74 19.56 15.64
N GLU A 181 -1.17 20.50 14.89
CA GLU A 181 -1.89 21.29 13.88
C GLU A 181 -1.89 20.61 12.51
N LEU A 182 -2.79 21.03 11.62
CA LEU A 182 -2.74 20.61 10.23
C LEU A 182 -1.48 21.16 9.54
N PRO A 183 -0.69 20.33 8.85
CA PRO A 183 0.55 20.81 8.23
C PRO A 183 0.28 21.87 7.16
N PRO A 184 1.08 22.96 7.09
CA PRO A 184 0.88 24.01 6.10
C PRO A 184 0.90 23.51 4.65
N THR A 185 1.66 22.45 4.36
CA THR A 185 1.69 21.89 3.00
C THR A 185 0.42 21.17 2.58
N MET A 186 -0.50 20.89 3.51
CA MET A 186 -1.80 20.30 3.18
C MET A 186 -2.59 21.17 2.18
N GLY A 187 -2.39 22.49 2.22
CA GLY A 187 -2.97 23.45 1.26
C GLY A 187 -2.48 23.27 -0.19
N SER A 188 -1.48 22.42 -0.43
CA SER A 188 -0.97 22.11 -1.78
C SER A 188 -1.69 20.94 -2.46
N LEU A 189 -2.61 20.26 -1.76
CA LEU A 189 -3.33 19.09 -2.27
C LEU A 189 -4.45 19.47 -3.25
N SER A 190 -4.06 19.98 -4.42
CA SER A 190 -4.97 20.52 -5.44
C SER A 190 -5.97 19.53 -6.06
N SER A 191 -5.85 18.23 -5.75
CA SER A 191 -6.77 17.18 -6.20
C SER A 191 -7.66 16.63 -5.07
N LEU A 192 -7.48 17.10 -3.82
CA LEU A 192 -8.13 16.50 -2.65
C LEU A 192 -9.60 16.90 -2.57
N THR A 193 -10.47 15.92 -2.70
CA THR A 193 -11.93 16.10 -2.68
C THR A 193 -12.57 15.58 -1.41
N THR A 194 -11.95 14.57 -0.78
CA THR A 194 -12.44 13.92 0.44
C THR A 194 -11.36 13.97 1.51
N LEU A 195 -11.69 14.58 2.65
CA LEU A 195 -10.81 14.65 3.81
C LEU A 195 -11.57 14.34 5.09
N HIS A 196 -11.23 13.22 5.73
CA HIS A 196 -11.80 12.79 6.99
C HIS A 196 -10.72 12.76 8.07
N LEU A 197 -10.94 13.51 9.15
CA LEU A 197 -10.01 13.72 10.25
C LEU A 197 -10.69 13.59 11.61
N GLN A 198 -12.00 13.29 11.63
CA GLN A 198 -12.78 13.26 12.85
C GLN A 198 -12.26 12.24 13.87
N ASP A 199 -12.62 12.42 15.13
CA ASP A 199 -12.23 11.52 16.22
C ASP A 199 -10.70 11.41 16.38
N ASN A 200 -10.06 12.56 16.55
CA ASN A 200 -8.63 12.69 16.82
C ASN A 200 -8.41 13.77 17.91
N GLN A 201 -7.16 14.20 18.10
CA GLN A 201 -6.75 15.24 19.04
C GLN A 201 -6.08 16.42 18.30
N LEU A 202 -6.43 16.65 17.03
CA LEU A 202 -5.86 17.71 16.20
C LEU A 202 -6.32 19.09 16.68
N SER A 203 -5.44 20.07 16.62
CA SER A 203 -5.63 21.44 17.13
C SER A 203 -5.32 22.49 16.06
N GLY A 204 -5.32 23.78 16.44
CA GLY A 204 -5.04 24.88 15.51
C GLY A 204 -6.28 25.36 14.77
N THR A 205 -6.10 25.93 13.57
CA THR A 205 -7.18 26.44 12.72
C THR A 205 -7.36 25.59 11.46
N LEU A 206 -8.48 25.80 10.75
CA LEU A 206 -8.79 25.13 9.48
C LEU A 206 -8.37 25.95 8.25
N ASP A 207 -7.60 27.04 8.43
CA ASP A 207 -7.30 28.00 7.37
C ASP A 207 -6.55 27.37 6.19
N VAL A 208 -5.72 26.36 6.47
CA VAL A 208 -4.95 25.63 5.44
C VAL A 208 -5.85 24.88 4.45
N LEU A 209 -7.08 24.54 4.84
CA LEU A 209 -8.02 23.79 4.00
C LEU A 209 -8.82 24.69 3.06
N GLN A 210 -8.81 26.01 3.26
CA GLN A 210 -9.77 26.92 2.62
C GLN A 210 -9.70 26.91 1.08
N ASP A 211 -8.53 26.63 0.49
CA ASP A 211 -8.33 26.66 -0.95
C ASP A 211 -8.35 25.28 -1.61
N LEU A 212 -8.59 24.22 -0.84
CA LEU A 212 -8.71 22.87 -1.36
C LEU A 212 -10.06 22.65 -2.04
N PRO A 213 -10.14 21.81 -3.09
CA PRO A 213 -11.38 21.52 -3.81
C PRO A 213 -12.24 20.46 -3.09
N LEU A 214 -12.40 20.61 -1.77
CA LEU A 214 -13.11 19.66 -0.93
C LEU A 214 -14.61 19.64 -1.27
N SER A 215 -15.14 18.44 -1.48
CA SER A 215 -16.57 18.15 -1.60
C SER A 215 -17.09 17.34 -0.43
N ASP A 216 -16.19 16.69 0.31
CA ASP A 216 -16.49 15.93 1.51
C ASP A 216 -15.43 16.20 2.59
N LEU A 217 -15.87 16.76 3.72
CA LEU A 217 -14.99 17.14 4.82
C LEU A 217 -15.65 16.78 6.14
N ASN A 218 -14.93 16.01 6.98
CA ASN A 218 -15.33 15.79 8.37
C ASN A 218 -14.13 16.00 9.30
N VAL A 219 -14.30 16.90 10.26
CA VAL A 219 -13.28 17.31 11.24
C VAL A 219 -13.81 17.27 12.67
N GLU A 220 -14.98 16.67 12.89
CA GLU A 220 -15.66 16.60 14.19
C GLU A 220 -14.78 15.91 15.26
N ASN A 221 -15.10 16.13 16.54
CA ASN A 221 -14.42 15.46 17.65
C ASN A 221 -12.88 15.63 17.60
N ASN A 222 -12.45 16.87 17.43
CA ASN A 222 -11.06 17.33 17.52
C ASN A 222 -10.97 18.54 18.46
N GLN A 223 -9.78 19.15 18.55
CA GLN A 223 -9.48 20.33 19.34
C GLN A 223 -9.26 21.58 18.46
N PHE A 224 -9.83 21.61 17.25
CA PHE A 224 -9.77 22.78 16.37
C PHE A 224 -10.41 24.01 17.01
N SER A 225 -9.85 25.16 16.70
CA SER A 225 -10.25 26.45 17.25
C SER A 225 -10.23 27.53 16.16
N GLY A 226 -10.68 28.74 16.51
CA GLY A 226 -10.82 29.83 15.55
C GLY A 226 -12.09 29.76 14.72
N SER A 227 -12.17 30.59 13.70
CA SER A 227 -13.33 30.64 12.79
C SER A 227 -13.23 29.55 11.72
N ILE A 228 -14.37 28.95 11.37
CA ILE A 228 -14.47 28.07 10.20
C ILE A 228 -14.37 28.92 8.92
N PRO A 229 -13.39 28.67 8.02
CA PRO A 229 -13.31 29.38 6.75
C PRO A 229 -14.59 29.27 5.93
N VAL A 230 -15.02 30.38 5.31
CA VAL A 230 -16.33 30.49 4.63
C VAL A 230 -16.52 29.44 3.53
N LYS A 231 -15.45 29.08 2.81
CA LYS A 231 -15.52 28.04 1.76
C LYS A 231 -15.87 26.67 2.33
N LEU A 232 -15.39 26.32 3.52
CA LEU A 232 -15.69 25.03 4.14
C LEU A 232 -17.17 24.93 4.56
N GLN A 233 -17.78 26.04 4.95
CA GLN A 233 -19.21 26.10 5.31
C GLN A 233 -20.15 25.80 4.13
N SER A 234 -19.63 25.83 2.90
CA SER A 234 -20.41 25.52 1.69
C SER A 234 -20.36 24.05 1.28
N ILE A 235 -19.52 23.24 1.96
CA ILE A 235 -19.40 21.81 1.70
C ILE A 235 -20.65 21.11 2.24
N PRO A 236 -21.38 20.33 1.42
CA PRO A 236 -22.66 19.75 1.84
C PRO A 236 -22.60 18.78 3.03
N THR A 237 -21.44 18.16 3.27
CA THR A 237 -21.23 17.17 4.33
C THR A 237 -20.47 17.69 5.54
N PHE A 238 -20.19 19.01 5.59
CA PHE A 238 -19.47 19.65 6.68
C PHE A 238 -20.32 19.80 7.95
#